data_AF-A0A6N9EI54-F1
#
_entry.id   AF-A0A6N9EI54-F1
#
_cell.length_a   1.000
_cell.length_b   1.000
_cell.length_c   1.000
_cell.angle_alpha   90.00
_cell.angle_beta   90.00
_cell.angle_gamma   90.00
#
_symmetry.space_group_name_H-M   'P 1'
#
loop_
_entity.id
_entity.type
_entity.pdbx_description
1 polymer ?
#
loop_
_entity_poly.entity_id
_entity_poly.type
_entity_poly.pdbx_seq_one_letter_code
_entity_poly.pdbx_strand_id
1 'polypeptide(L)'
;MASPLPSAQELAAFSPGAVRNGALKACLQRSSTGTRPQPHFALGAPVYVQVTSPIRRFTDFLTHLQLRTHGRQASVLTEPDLQHWLDQALAGIQEAGQRARQDRLYWLHSWLQQERGPWTGRFVRWLRESEGLGLVWCGDTALELACNCPPRSRPDDPLTIGLLEVNPERGLLRLKAQAA
;
A
#
# COMPACT_ATOMS: atom_id res chain seq x y z
N MET A 1 10.35 6.71 -13.72
CA MET A 1 10.84 5.36 -14.02
C MET A 1 10.93 4.59 -12.70
N ALA A 2 10.63 3.29 -12.69
CA ALA A 2 10.75 2.50 -11.47
C ALA A 2 12.21 2.52 -11.00
N SER A 3 12.44 2.74 -9.71
CA SER A 3 13.78 2.59 -9.13
C SER A 3 14.24 1.14 -9.31
N PRO A 4 15.54 0.90 -9.54
CA PRO A 4 16.06 -0.47 -9.60
C PRO A 4 15.71 -1.21 -8.32
N LEU A 5 15.40 -2.51 -8.44
CA LEU A 5 15.24 -3.35 -7.27
C LEU A 5 16.56 -3.42 -6.50
N PRO A 6 16.54 -3.47 -5.16
CA PRO A 6 17.73 -3.78 -4.39
C PRO A 6 18.26 -5.17 -4.78
N SER A 7 19.58 -5.30 -4.84
CA SER A 7 20.28 -6.56 -5.07
C SER A 7 19.99 -7.58 -3.96
N ALA A 8 20.23 -8.86 -4.25
CA ALA A 8 20.07 -9.92 -3.26
C ALA A 8 20.96 -9.71 -2.02
N GLN A 9 22.16 -9.15 -2.20
CA GLN A 9 23.08 -8.83 -1.12
C GLN A 9 22.55 -7.69 -0.23
N GLU A 10 22.00 -6.62 -0.82
CA GLU A 10 21.37 -5.53 -0.07
C GLU A 10 20.15 -6.02 0.71
N LEU A 11 19.30 -6.86 0.11
CA LEU A 11 18.14 -7.43 0.80
C LEU A 11 18.53 -8.39 1.92
N ALA A 12 19.62 -9.14 1.75
CA ALA A 12 20.14 -10.06 2.75
C ALA A 12 20.67 -9.34 4.00
N ALA A 13 21.10 -8.07 3.86
CA ALA A 13 21.53 -7.24 4.98
C ALA A 13 20.36 -6.79 5.88
N PHE A 14 19.13 -6.80 5.39
CA PHE A 14 17.94 -6.46 6.17
C PHE A 14 17.30 -7.69 6.80
N SER A 15 16.74 -7.52 8.00
CA SER A 15 15.93 -8.54 8.66
C SER A 15 14.77 -8.96 7.74
N PRO A 16 14.43 -10.25 7.70
CA PRO A 16 13.27 -10.71 6.96
C PRO A 16 11.99 -10.06 7.50
N GLY A 17 10.99 -9.90 6.63
CA GLY A 17 9.71 -9.29 7.00
C GLY A 17 9.65 -7.81 6.66
N ALA A 18 9.15 -7.00 7.60
CA ALA A 18 8.68 -5.64 7.31
C ALA A 18 9.77 -4.70 6.75
N VAL A 19 11.00 -4.78 7.25
CA VAL A 19 12.10 -3.91 6.80
C VAL A 19 12.49 -4.24 5.36
N ARG A 20 12.81 -5.51 5.06
CA ARG A 20 13.10 -5.99 3.70
C ARG A 20 11.94 -5.73 2.74
N ASN A 21 10.70 -6.00 3.17
CA ASN A 21 9.50 -5.74 2.36
C ASN A 21 9.31 -4.24 2.12
N GLY A 22 9.66 -3.38 3.09
CA GLY A 22 9.63 -1.94 2.97
C GLY A 22 10.59 -1.41 1.90
N ALA A 23 11.80 -1.98 1.83
CA ALA A 23 12.78 -1.67 0.78
C ALA A 23 12.27 -2.07 -0.61
N LEU A 24 11.70 -3.28 -0.75
CA LEU A 24 11.09 -3.73 -2.00
C LEU A 24 9.90 -2.86 -2.42
N LYS A 25 8.98 -2.58 -1.49
CA LYS A 25 7.79 -1.76 -1.72
C LYS A 25 8.13 -0.35 -2.21
N ALA A 26 9.27 0.21 -1.78
CA ALA A 26 9.72 1.52 -2.23
C ALA A 26 10.07 1.57 -3.73
N CYS A 27 10.42 0.44 -4.35
CA CYS A 27 10.74 0.35 -5.77
C CYS A 27 9.52 0.00 -6.65
N LEU A 28 8.40 -0.44 -6.04
CA LEU A 28 7.21 -0.83 -6.78
C LEU A 28 6.47 0.38 -7.35
N GLN A 29 5.97 0.23 -8.57
CA GLN A 29 5.05 1.18 -9.18
C GLN A 29 3.60 0.77 -8.92
N ARG A 30 2.69 1.72 -9.08
CA ARG A 30 1.25 1.41 -9.06
C ARG A 30 0.94 0.41 -10.17
N SER A 31 0.11 -0.57 -9.87
CA SER A 31 -0.45 -1.47 -10.88
C SER A 31 -1.33 -0.67 -11.84
N SER A 32 -1.17 -0.89 -13.14
CA SER A 32 -2.11 -0.45 -14.16
C SER A 32 -3.12 -1.56 -14.46
N THR A 33 -4.31 -1.17 -14.89
CA THR A 33 -5.32 -2.09 -15.43
C THR A 33 -5.78 -1.50 -16.75
N GLY A 34 -5.88 -2.35 -17.77
CA GLY A 34 -6.25 -1.96 -19.11
C GLY A 34 -6.96 -3.10 -19.84
N THR A 35 -7.43 -2.80 -21.04
CA THR A 35 -8.15 -3.74 -21.92
C THR A 35 -7.21 -4.68 -22.69
N ARG A 36 -5.92 -4.36 -22.74
CA ARG A 36 -4.89 -5.13 -23.45
C ARG A 36 -4.04 -5.96 -22.48
N PRO A 37 -3.59 -7.17 -22.88
CA PRO A 37 -2.68 -7.99 -22.10
C PRO A 37 -1.40 -7.23 -21.75
N GLN A 38 -1.02 -7.23 -20.47
CA GLN A 38 0.20 -6.58 -19.97
C GLN A 38 0.88 -7.45 -18.91
N PRO A 39 2.23 -7.44 -18.84
CA PRO A 39 2.96 -8.16 -17.81
C PRO A 39 2.72 -7.54 -16.43
N HIS A 40 2.64 -8.39 -15.42
CA HIS A 40 2.51 -7.99 -14.03
C HIS A 40 3.78 -8.34 -13.25
N PHE A 41 4.72 -7.40 -13.19
CA PHE A 41 6.04 -7.57 -12.60
C PHE A 41 6.04 -8.27 -11.23
N ALA A 42 5.26 -7.72 -10.27
CA ALA A 42 5.24 -8.24 -8.90
C ALA A 42 4.61 -9.64 -8.75
N LEU A 43 3.90 -10.12 -9.79
CA LEU A 43 3.33 -11.47 -9.82
C LEU A 43 4.18 -12.43 -10.67
N GLY A 44 5.22 -11.93 -11.35
CA GLY A 44 6.00 -12.72 -12.30
C GLY A 44 5.18 -13.24 -13.49
N ALA A 45 4.02 -12.65 -13.78
CA ALA A 45 3.10 -13.14 -14.78
C ALA A 45 3.24 -12.36 -16.10
N PRO A 46 3.33 -13.04 -17.27
CA PRO A 46 3.42 -12.37 -18.56
C PRO A 46 2.13 -11.65 -18.96
N VAL A 47 0.98 -12.14 -18.46
CA VAL A 47 -0.34 -11.52 -18.57
C VAL A 47 -1.11 -11.86 -17.30
N TYR A 48 -1.86 -10.89 -16.76
CA TYR A 48 -2.68 -11.10 -15.57
C TYR A 48 -4.02 -10.35 -15.66
N VAL A 49 -5.10 -11.02 -15.24
CA VAL A 49 -6.44 -10.43 -15.10
C VAL A 49 -7.08 -10.90 -13.79
N GLN A 50 -7.81 -10.01 -13.11
CA GLN A 50 -8.53 -10.33 -11.89
C GLN A 50 -9.92 -10.88 -12.20
N VAL A 51 -10.27 -12.05 -11.66
CA VAL A 51 -11.54 -12.74 -11.93
C VAL A 51 -12.17 -13.41 -10.70
N THR A 52 -11.53 -13.32 -9.54
CA THR A 52 -11.84 -14.13 -8.36
C THR A 52 -12.73 -13.43 -7.33
N SER A 53 -13.12 -12.16 -7.55
CA SER A 53 -13.95 -11.39 -6.61
C SER A 53 -15.06 -10.57 -7.28
N PRO A 54 -15.89 -11.17 -8.16
CA PRO A 54 -16.91 -10.45 -8.94
C PRO A 54 -18.00 -9.79 -8.07
N ILE A 55 -18.27 -10.28 -6.86
CA ILE A 55 -19.29 -9.71 -5.96
C ILE A 55 -18.85 -8.34 -5.40
N ARG A 56 -17.54 -8.08 -5.29
CA ARG A 56 -16.99 -6.88 -4.63
C ARG A 56 -16.07 -6.04 -5.53
N ARG A 57 -15.72 -6.51 -6.73
CA ARG A 57 -14.91 -5.78 -7.72
C ARG A 57 -15.63 -5.79 -9.05
N PHE A 58 -16.02 -4.61 -9.52
CA PHE A 58 -16.72 -4.46 -10.79
C PHE A 58 -15.87 -4.92 -11.98
N THR A 59 -14.54 -4.76 -11.93
CA THR A 59 -13.61 -5.25 -12.96
C THR A 59 -13.62 -6.78 -13.10
N ASP A 60 -13.73 -7.51 -11.99
CA ASP A 60 -13.86 -8.97 -12.01
C ASP A 60 -15.23 -9.36 -12.57
N PHE A 61 -16.29 -8.61 -12.23
CA PHE A 61 -17.62 -8.83 -12.78
C PHE A 61 -17.66 -8.60 -14.29
N LEU A 62 -17.04 -7.52 -14.81
CA LEU A 62 -16.89 -7.30 -16.25
C LEU A 62 -16.15 -8.47 -16.91
N THR A 63 -15.08 -8.97 -16.28
CA THR A 63 -14.36 -10.16 -16.77
C THR A 63 -15.27 -11.38 -16.82
N HIS A 64 -16.09 -11.63 -15.79
CA HIS A 64 -17.10 -12.70 -15.79
C HIS A 64 -18.11 -12.53 -16.92
N LEU A 65 -18.57 -11.30 -17.18
CA LEU A 65 -19.47 -11.02 -18.29
C LEU A 65 -18.84 -11.37 -19.64
N GLN A 66 -17.60 -10.93 -19.90
CA GLN A 66 -16.87 -11.24 -21.13
C GLN A 66 -16.66 -12.75 -21.32
N LEU A 67 -16.25 -13.47 -20.26
CA LEU A 67 -16.06 -14.92 -20.32
C LEU A 67 -17.39 -15.65 -20.59
N ARG A 68 -18.48 -15.23 -19.95
CA ARG A 68 -19.80 -15.84 -20.13
C ARG A 68 -20.37 -15.58 -21.53
N THR A 69 -20.23 -14.36 -22.07
CA THR A 69 -20.70 -14.05 -23.43
C THR A 69 -19.87 -14.78 -24.48
N HIS A 70 -18.55 -14.82 -24.29
CA HIS A 70 -17.65 -15.61 -25.15
C HIS A 70 -17.98 -17.10 -25.15
N GLY A 71 -18.21 -17.70 -23.97
CA GLY A 71 -18.59 -19.11 -23.84
C GLY A 71 -19.94 -19.46 -24.47
N ARG A 72 -20.81 -18.46 -24.69
CA ARG A 72 -22.07 -18.60 -25.44
C ARG A 72 -21.94 -18.29 -26.93
N GLN A 73 -20.72 -18.07 -27.42
CA GLN A 73 -20.44 -17.66 -28.80
C GLN A 73 -21.20 -16.39 -29.22
N ALA A 74 -21.51 -15.51 -28.26
CA ALA A 74 -22.14 -14.22 -28.51
C ALA A 74 -21.08 -13.13 -28.68
N SER A 75 -21.49 -11.98 -29.22
CA SER A 75 -20.59 -10.81 -29.32
C SER A 75 -20.19 -10.35 -27.92
N VAL A 76 -18.87 -10.34 -27.69
CA VAL A 76 -18.26 -9.75 -26.50
C VAL A 76 -18.27 -8.22 -26.62
N LEU A 77 -17.92 -7.51 -25.54
CA LEU A 77 -17.79 -6.05 -25.62
C LEU A 77 -16.57 -5.72 -26.49
N THR A 78 -16.68 -4.67 -27.29
CA THR A 78 -15.53 -4.18 -28.04
C THR A 78 -14.50 -3.56 -27.09
N GLU A 79 -13.25 -3.41 -27.53
CA GLU A 79 -12.22 -2.74 -26.71
C GLU A 79 -12.65 -1.32 -26.28
N PRO A 80 -13.23 -0.45 -27.14
CA PRO A 80 -13.77 0.84 -26.71
C PRO A 80 -14.87 0.74 -25.65
N ASP A 81 -15.82 -0.18 -25.79
CA ASP A 81 -16.90 -0.34 -24.81
C ASP A 81 -16.34 -0.83 -23.47
N LEU A 82 -15.40 -1.78 -23.51
CA LEU A 82 -14.74 -2.29 -22.32
C LEU A 82 -13.93 -1.19 -21.63
N GLN A 83 -13.23 -0.35 -22.40
CA GLN A 83 -12.48 0.79 -21.86
C GLN A 83 -13.42 1.79 -21.19
N HIS A 84 -14.57 2.11 -21.78
CA HIS A 84 -15.57 2.98 -21.18
C HIS A 84 -16.01 2.48 -19.79
N TRP A 85 -16.39 1.20 -19.68
CA TRP A 85 -16.79 0.61 -18.40
C TRP A 85 -15.64 0.52 -17.39
N LEU A 86 -14.43 0.24 -17.88
CA LEU A 86 -13.24 0.19 -17.04
C LEU A 86 -12.93 1.57 -16.43
N ASP A 87 -13.01 2.64 -17.21
CA ASP A 87 -12.74 4.00 -16.73
C ASP A 87 -13.72 4.42 -15.64
N GLN A 88 -15.02 4.13 -15.83
CA GLN A 88 -16.04 4.38 -14.80
C GLN A 88 -15.77 3.60 -13.52
N ALA A 89 -15.40 2.32 -13.65
CA ALA A 89 -15.09 1.47 -12.51
C ALA A 89 -13.85 1.97 -11.75
N LEU A 90 -12.79 2.35 -12.47
CA LEU A 90 -11.56 2.85 -11.88
C LEU A 90 -11.78 4.19 -11.17
N ALA A 91 -12.59 5.09 -11.73
CA ALA A 91 -12.97 6.34 -11.08
C ALA A 91 -13.70 6.08 -9.75
N GLY A 92 -14.70 5.18 -9.75
CA GLY A 92 -15.42 4.81 -8.54
C GLY A 92 -14.53 4.13 -7.48
N ILE A 93 -13.60 3.26 -7.90
CA ILE A 93 -12.62 2.64 -7.01
C ILE A 93 -11.70 3.68 -6.38
N GLN A 94 -11.25 4.69 -7.14
CA GLN A 94 -10.42 5.75 -6.58
C GLN A 94 -11.17 6.56 -5.51
N GLU A 95 -12.41 6.96 -5.79
CA GLU A 95 -13.21 7.72 -4.82
C GLU A 95 -13.48 6.91 -3.55
N ALA A 96 -13.95 5.67 -3.69
CA ALA A 96 -14.19 4.77 -2.56
C ALA A 96 -12.90 4.52 -1.75
N GLY A 97 -11.76 4.37 -2.45
CA GLY A 97 -10.44 4.21 -1.82
C GLY A 97 -9.99 5.43 -1.02
N GLN A 98 -10.30 6.65 -1.48
CA GLN A 98 -10.00 7.88 -0.73
C GLN A 98 -10.80 7.96 0.57
N ARG A 99 -12.12 7.68 0.50
CA ARG A 99 -13.01 7.66 1.67
C ARG A 99 -12.57 6.59 2.68
N ALA A 100 -12.35 5.36 2.21
CA ALA A 100 -11.89 4.26 3.07
C ALA A 100 -10.53 4.55 3.72
N ARG A 101 -9.63 5.28 3.04
CA ARG A 101 -8.37 5.73 3.63
C ARG A 101 -8.59 6.74 4.74
N GLN A 102 -9.49 7.70 4.56
CA GLN A 102 -9.82 8.70 5.58
C GLN A 102 -10.43 8.02 6.82
N ASP A 103 -11.40 7.12 6.63
CA ASP A 103 -12.01 6.36 7.72
C ASP A 103 -10.96 5.53 8.48
N ARG A 104 -10.08 4.83 7.75
CA ARG A 104 -9.00 4.05 8.37
C ARG A 104 -8.06 4.91 9.20
N LEU A 105 -7.69 6.10 8.70
CA LEU A 105 -6.82 7.03 9.43
C LEU A 105 -7.52 7.59 10.67
N TYR A 106 -8.80 7.94 10.56
CA TYR A 106 -9.61 8.40 11.69
C TYR A 106 -9.60 7.37 12.82
N TRP A 107 -9.96 6.12 12.53
CA TRP A 107 -10.00 5.06 13.53
C TRP A 107 -8.62 4.70 14.08
N LEU A 108 -7.59 4.72 13.23
CA LEU A 108 -6.21 4.54 13.70
C LEU A 108 -5.81 5.64 14.70
N HIS A 109 -6.12 6.90 14.39
CA HIS A 109 -5.81 8.02 15.29
C HIS A 109 -6.60 7.92 16.61
N SER A 110 -7.88 7.56 16.54
CA SER A 110 -8.73 7.37 17.73
C SER A 110 -8.18 6.26 18.62
N TRP A 111 -7.73 5.16 18.03
CA TRP A 111 -7.10 4.07 18.77
C TRP A 111 -5.76 4.50 19.40
N LEU A 112 -4.87 5.16 18.63
CA LEU A 112 -3.59 5.67 19.15
C LEU A 112 -3.79 6.67 20.29
N GLN A 113 -4.85 7.49 20.22
CA GLN A 113 -5.21 8.45 21.27
C GLN A 113 -5.63 7.77 22.58
N GLN A 114 -6.28 6.62 22.49
CA GLN A 114 -6.69 5.82 23.64
C GLN A 114 -5.52 5.06 24.25
N GLU A 115 -4.71 4.38 23.44
CA GLU A 115 -3.59 3.55 23.90
C GLU A 115 -2.41 4.36 24.44
N ARG A 116 -2.13 5.53 23.84
CA ARG A 116 -1.05 6.48 24.21
C ARG A 116 0.40 5.96 24.18
N GLY A 117 0.63 4.66 23.94
CA GLY A 117 1.96 4.07 23.85
C GLY A 117 2.66 3.93 25.22
N PRO A 118 3.99 3.75 25.27
CA PRO A 118 4.90 3.71 24.13
C PRO A 118 4.75 2.43 23.31
N TRP A 119 5.14 2.48 22.04
CA TRP A 119 5.23 1.30 21.16
C TRP A 119 6.69 1.02 20.82
N THR A 120 7.02 -0.24 20.59
CA THR A 120 8.34 -0.64 20.09
C THR A 120 8.25 -0.99 18.61
N GLY A 121 9.31 -0.69 17.86
CA GLY A 121 9.34 -0.95 16.44
C GLY A 121 10.74 -0.91 15.85
N ARG A 122 10.81 -1.15 14.55
CA ARG A 122 12.06 -1.10 13.78
C ARG A 122 11.94 -0.06 12.67
N PHE A 123 12.97 0.74 12.50
CA PHE A 123 13.04 1.68 11.39
C PHE A 123 13.03 0.92 10.06
N VAL A 124 12.16 1.33 9.14
CA VAL A 124 12.01 0.69 7.82
C VAL A 124 12.76 1.49 6.77
N ARG A 125 12.39 2.76 6.60
CA ARG A 125 13.00 3.68 5.62
C ARG A 125 12.58 5.12 5.87
N TRP A 126 13.30 6.05 5.27
CA TRP A 126 12.87 7.44 5.18
C TRP A 126 11.65 7.60 4.26
N LEU A 127 10.70 8.42 4.71
CA LEU A 127 9.63 8.97 3.86
C LEU A 127 10.05 10.34 3.32
N ARG A 128 10.60 11.17 4.21
CA ARG A 128 11.19 12.49 3.92
C ARG A 128 12.34 12.73 4.89
N GLU A 129 13.55 12.40 4.48
CA GLU A 129 14.73 12.48 5.34
C GLU A 129 15.04 13.92 5.78
N SER A 130 14.85 14.91 4.89
CA SER A 130 15.04 16.33 5.19
C SER A 130 14.13 16.87 6.29
N GLU A 131 12.96 16.25 6.50
CA GLU A 131 12.00 16.59 7.55
C GLU A 131 12.13 15.67 8.77
N GLY A 132 13.05 14.70 8.75
CA GLY A 132 13.17 13.68 9.79
C GLY A 132 11.99 12.70 9.83
N LEU A 133 11.19 12.61 8.77
CA LEU A 133 10.01 11.74 8.74
C LEU A 133 10.38 10.35 8.20
N GLY A 134 10.37 9.36 9.09
CA GLY A 134 10.66 7.96 8.80
C GLY A 134 9.44 7.05 8.97
N LEU A 135 9.47 5.88 8.34
CA LEU A 135 8.50 4.82 8.53
C LEU A 135 9.04 3.81 9.55
N VAL A 136 8.27 3.48 10.57
CA VAL A 136 8.62 2.53 11.63
C VAL A 136 7.59 1.41 11.66
N TRP A 137 8.06 0.16 11.67
CA TRP A 137 7.21 -1.03 11.80
C TRP A 137 7.07 -1.43 13.27
N CYS A 138 5.85 -1.45 13.78
CA CYS A 138 5.51 -1.90 15.12
C CYS A 138 5.06 -3.36 15.06
N GLY A 139 5.88 -4.28 15.57
CA GLY A 139 5.65 -5.72 15.44
C GLY A 139 4.36 -6.18 16.13
N ASP A 140 4.14 -5.72 17.36
CA ASP A 140 3.03 -6.19 18.21
C ASP A 140 1.65 -5.82 17.67
N THR A 141 1.56 -4.69 16.95
CA THR A 141 0.30 -4.14 16.43
C THR A 141 0.18 -4.32 14.92
N ALA A 142 1.22 -4.83 14.26
CA ALA A 142 1.35 -4.90 12.81
C ALA A 142 1.11 -3.54 12.09
N LEU A 143 1.49 -2.43 12.75
CA LEU A 143 1.32 -1.08 12.24
C LEU A 143 2.59 -0.53 11.59
N GLU A 144 2.43 0.16 10.46
CA GLU A 144 3.45 1.02 9.88
C GLU A 144 3.13 2.47 10.26
N LEU A 145 3.96 3.06 11.13
CA LEU A 145 3.75 4.41 11.66
C LEU A 145 4.77 5.38 11.07
N ALA A 146 4.29 6.56 10.64
CA ALA A 146 5.16 7.65 10.24
C ALA A 146 5.57 8.46 11.49
N CYS A 147 6.87 8.50 11.77
CA CYS A 147 7.42 9.06 12.99
C CYS A 147 8.54 10.05 12.68
N ASN A 148 8.69 11.07 13.51
CA ASN A 148 9.90 11.88 13.55
C ASN A 148 11.03 11.02 14.13
N CYS A 149 11.94 10.57 13.27
CA CYS A 149 12.99 9.62 13.62
C CYS A 149 14.33 10.32 13.91
N PRO A 150 15.22 9.71 14.72
CA PRO A 150 16.56 10.22 14.93
C PRO A 150 17.32 10.41 13.60
N PRO A 151 18.16 11.46 13.47
CA PRO A 151 18.98 11.62 12.30
C PRO A 151 19.91 10.42 12.15
N ARG A 152 20.15 9.97 10.90
CA ARG A 152 20.96 8.80 10.57
C ARG A 152 20.37 7.44 10.98
N SER A 153 19.08 7.37 11.32
CA SER A 153 18.39 6.08 11.45
C SER A 153 18.57 5.23 10.20
N ARG A 154 18.95 3.97 10.41
CA ARG A 154 19.18 2.96 9.39
C ARG A 154 18.06 1.92 9.44
N PRO A 155 17.75 1.26 8.30
CA PRO A 155 16.88 0.10 8.32
C PRO A 155 17.29 -0.85 9.44
N ASP A 156 16.30 -1.43 10.11
CA ASP A 156 16.45 -2.31 11.27
C ASP A 156 16.82 -1.67 12.62
N ASP A 157 17.09 -0.36 12.68
CA ASP A 157 17.33 0.29 13.98
C ASP A 157 16.13 0.10 14.92
N PRO A 158 16.34 -0.38 16.16
CA PRO A 158 15.27 -0.49 17.14
C PRO A 158 14.88 0.89 17.64
N LEU A 159 13.57 1.15 17.65
CA LEU A 159 13.01 2.44 18.02
C LEU A 159 11.88 2.28 19.03
N THR A 160 11.86 3.17 20.01
CA THR A 160 10.70 3.40 20.88
C THR A 160 9.91 4.60 20.36
N ILE A 161 8.62 4.42 20.16
CA ILE A 161 7.71 5.40 19.56
C ILE A 161 6.83 5.98 20.65
N GLY A 162 6.88 7.30 20.81
CA GLY A 162 6.02 8.07 21.70
C GLY A 162 5.02 8.91 20.91
N LEU A 163 3.82 9.03 21.46
CA LEU A 163 2.79 9.93 20.95
C LEU A 163 3.07 11.37 21.39
N LEU A 164 3.21 12.30 20.45
CA LEU A 164 3.33 13.74 20.75
C LEU A 164 1.98 14.45 20.66
N GLU A 165 1.26 14.22 19.58
CA GLU A 165 0.00 14.90 19.30
C GLU A 165 -0.88 14.00 18.43
N VAL A 166 -2.16 13.92 18.76
CA VAL A 166 -3.16 13.24 17.91
C VAL A 166 -4.49 13.95 18.02
N ASN A 167 -5.12 14.16 16.87
CA ASN A 167 -6.47 14.67 16.76
C ASN A 167 -7.14 13.97 15.55
N PRO A 168 -8.01 12.99 15.79
CA PRO A 168 -8.70 12.26 14.73
C PRO A 168 -9.55 13.17 13.84
N GLU A 169 -10.30 14.09 14.43
CA GLU A 169 -11.19 15.03 13.73
C GLU A 169 -10.43 15.96 12.76
N ARG A 170 -9.19 16.32 13.11
CA ARG A 170 -8.31 17.15 12.26
C ARG A 170 -7.37 16.34 11.37
N GLY A 171 -7.41 15.00 11.45
CA GLY A 171 -6.45 14.13 10.76
C GLY A 171 -5.00 14.37 11.17
N LEU A 172 -4.76 14.89 12.37
CA LEU A 172 -3.43 15.25 12.86
C LEU A 172 -2.85 14.09 13.67
N LEU A 173 -1.64 13.66 13.31
CA LEU A 173 -0.85 12.70 14.08
C LEU A 173 0.62 13.12 14.05
N ARG A 174 1.23 13.22 15.23
CA ARG A 174 2.67 13.43 15.40
C ARG A 174 3.19 12.39 16.38
N LEU A 175 4.08 11.57 15.87
CA LEU A 175 4.79 10.56 16.63
C LEU A 175 6.28 10.91 16.63
N LYS A 176 6.96 10.62 17.74
CA LYS A 176 8.42 10.76 17.86
C LYS A 176 9.00 9.39 18.13
N ALA A 177 10.00 9.02 17.34
CA ALA A 177 10.81 7.85 17.61
C ALA A 177 12.11 8.25 18.28
N GLN A 178 12.59 7.41 19.19
CA GLN A 178 13.88 7.52 19.86
C GLN A 178 14.57 6.17 19.77
N ALA A 179 15.90 6.16 19.76
CA ALA A 179 16.66 4.91 19.86
C ALA A 179 16.19 4.16 21.11
N ALA A 180 15.83 2.88 20.94
CA ALA A 180 15.44 2.01 22.05
C ALA A 180 16.65 1.68 22.94
#